data_AF-A0AAD9JT19-F1
#
_entry.id   AF-A0AAD9JT19-F1
#
_cell.length_a   1.000
_cell.length_b   1.000
_cell.length_c   1.000
_cell.angle_alpha   90.00
_cell.angle_beta   90.00
_cell.angle_gamma   90.00
#
_symmetry.space_group_name_H-M   'P 1'
#
loop_
_entity.id
_entity.type
_entity.pdbx_description
1 polymer ?
#
loop_
_entity_poly.entity_id
_entity_poly.type
_entity_poly.pdbx_seq_one_letter_code
_entity_poly.pdbx_strand_id
1 'polypeptide(L)'
;MIRCLRPRRLLLIYVTLFLIAVVWLAYNIENFCPQNDGARQHEQSKVDLYKEEFELLQQRGKELAEYEKRLKLAEQKMKREFPDQIGHILEVLSSPIPIIYAITPTYARPVQKAELTRLANTFINVPNFHWIVIEDAAVKSDLMRFTKKVSVWPVGIVGYLRYERPIVKSGKVVGWFTYWMPDRPFAMDMAGFAVSLRLFFDHPTAEFSNIVRRGELESDLISKLGIRLNDLEPKADGCTKILVWHTRTEQPSLKNEAKLKAAGRPGSDPDVEV
;
A
#
# COMPACT_ATOMS: atom_id res chain seq x y z
N MET A 1 55.13 48.06 53.40
CA MET A 1 55.63 48.98 52.34
C MET A 1 55.05 48.55 50.98
N ILE A 2 53.85 49.03 50.62
CA ILE A 2 53.18 48.61 49.38
C ILE A 2 53.69 49.49 48.23
N ARG A 3 54.43 48.90 47.27
CA ARG A 3 54.84 49.60 46.05
C ARG A 3 53.66 49.61 45.06
N CYS A 4 53.00 50.76 44.90
CA CYS A 4 51.94 50.93 43.90
C CYS A 4 52.43 50.55 42.50
N LEU A 5 51.83 49.54 41.88
CA LEU A 5 52.13 49.18 40.50
C LEU A 5 51.60 50.27 39.56
N ARG A 6 52.49 50.89 38.77
CA ARG A 6 52.09 51.84 37.72
C ARG A 6 51.17 51.14 36.71
N PRO A 7 50.10 51.77 36.19
CA PRO A 7 49.10 51.12 35.34
C PRO A 7 49.66 50.34 34.14
N ARG A 8 50.73 50.83 33.50
CA ARG A 8 51.41 50.11 32.40
C ARG A 8 51.94 48.72 32.79
N ARG A 9 52.30 48.48 34.05
CA ARG A 9 52.71 47.13 34.53
C ARG A 9 51.52 46.22 34.75
N LEU A 10 50.39 46.74 35.24
CA LEU A 10 49.13 45.97 35.33
C LEU A 10 48.64 45.56 33.94
N LEU A 11 48.71 46.46 32.95
CA LEU A 11 48.37 46.14 31.56
C LEU A 11 49.28 45.04 30.97
N LEU A 12 50.60 45.11 31.19
CA LEU A 12 51.54 44.09 30.74
C LEU A 12 51.30 42.72 31.41
N ILE A 13 50.98 42.70 32.72
CA ILE A 13 50.62 41.46 33.43
C ILE A 13 49.31 40.89 32.88
N TYR A 14 48.30 41.72 32.63
CA TYR A 14 47.04 41.28 32.04
C TYR A 14 47.22 40.69 30.63
N VAL A 15 47.97 41.38 29.75
CA VAL A 15 48.24 40.90 28.38
C VAL A 15 49.05 39.60 28.39
N THR A 16 50.06 39.46 29.25
CA THR A 16 50.84 38.21 29.33
C THR A 16 50.02 37.06 29.89
N LEU A 17 49.19 37.26 30.93
CA LEU A 17 48.26 36.24 31.42
C LEU A 17 47.20 35.87 30.38
N PHE A 18 46.67 36.83 29.63
CA PHE A 18 45.72 36.57 28.54
C PHE A 18 46.35 35.73 27.42
N LEU A 19 47.58 36.06 26.99
CA LEU A 19 48.29 35.28 25.98
C LEU A 19 48.61 33.86 26.48
N ILE A 20 49.00 33.68 27.74
CA ILE A 20 49.18 32.36 28.36
C ILE A 20 47.87 31.57 28.37
N ALA A 21 46.74 32.20 28.72
CA ALA A 21 45.42 31.57 28.70
C ALA A 21 44.98 31.16 27.30
N VAL A 22 45.22 31.99 26.27
CA VAL A 22 44.92 31.68 24.87
C VAL A 22 45.80 30.53 24.35
N VAL A 23 47.09 30.51 24.67
CA VAL A 23 48.00 29.41 24.29
C VAL A 23 47.61 28.12 25.01
N TRP A 24 47.27 28.18 26.29
CA TRP A 24 46.78 27.02 27.05
C TRP A 24 45.47 26.48 26.50
N LEU A 25 44.52 27.36 26.13
CA LEU A 25 43.25 26.98 25.51
C LEU A 25 43.46 26.33 24.14
N ALA A 26 44.35 26.89 23.32
CA ALA A 26 44.69 26.32 22.01
C ALA A 26 45.36 24.94 22.14
N TYR A 27 46.28 24.77 23.10
CA TYR A 27 46.94 23.48 23.35
C TYR A 27 46.01 22.41 23.94
N ASN A 28 44.91 22.81 24.58
CA ASN A 28 43.90 21.90 25.15
C ASN A 28 42.61 21.83 24.33
N ILE A 29 42.55 22.41 23.13
CA ILE A 29 41.30 22.52 22.37
C ILE A 29 40.72 21.15 21.99
N GLU A 30 41.58 20.16 21.77
CA GLU A 30 41.21 18.76 21.51
C GLU A 30 40.62 18.07 22.76
N ASN A 31 41.03 18.45 23.97
CA ASN A 31 40.47 17.95 25.22
C ASN A 31 39.07 18.52 25.53
N PHE A 32 38.79 19.74 25.04
CA PHE A 32 37.48 20.40 25.23
C PHE A 32 36.48 20.12 24.10
N CYS A 33 36.95 19.74 22.92
CA CYS A 33 36.12 19.42 21.76
C CYS A 33 36.33 17.95 21.36
N PRO A 34 35.75 16.98 22.11
CA PRO A 34 35.92 15.57 21.82
C PRO A 34 35.42 15.26 20.40
N GLN A 35 36.32 14.75 19.55
CA GLN A 35 35.97 14.41 18.18
C GLN A 35 34.95 13.27 18.21
N ASN A 36 33.71 13.56 17.83
CA ASN A 36 32.59 12.62 17.88
C ASN A 36 32.63 11.64 16.68
N ASP A 37 33.79 11.02 16.49
CA ASP A 37 34.13 10.28 15.27
C ASP A 37 33.33 9.00 15.10
N GLY A 38 32.86 8.37 16.18
CA GLY A 38 31.95 7.22 16.08
C GLY A 38 30.65 7.57 15.34
N ALA A 39 30.08 8.75 15.61
CA ALA A 39 28.91 9.25 14.88
C ALA A 39 29.27 9.60 13.42
N ARG A 40 30.37 10.33 13.23
CA ARG A 40 30.84 10.81 11.92
C ARG A 40 31.24 9.66 10.98
N GLN A 41 31.89 8.61 11.50
CA GLN A 41 32.27 7.39 10.77
C GLN A 41 31.05 6.54 10.42
N HIS A 42 30.07 6.41 11.32
CA HIS A 42 28.84 5.68 11.05
C HIS A 42 27.96 6.39 10.01
N GLU A 43 27.94 7.73 10.03
CA GLU A 43 27.28 8.56 9.01
C GLU A 43 28.01 8.47 7.66
N GLN A 44 29.35 8.57 7.65
CA GLN A 44 30.19 8.38 6.47
C GLN A 44 30.00 6.98 5.85
N SER A 45 30.00 5.93 6.67
CA SER A 45 29.79 4.54 6.24
C SER A 45 28.41 4.34 5.58
N LYS A 46 27.35 5.01 6.08
CA LYS A 46 26.05 5.03 5.41
C LYS A 46 26.09 5.78 4.08
N VAL A 47 26.75 6.94 4.04
CA VAL A 47 26.91 7.73 2.81
C VAL A 47 27.66 6.92 1.74
N ASP A 48 28.68 6.16 2.10
CA ASP A 48 29.45 5.35 1.16
C ASP A 48 28.68 4.10 0.70
N LEU A 49 27.93 3.43 1.59
CA LEU A 49 27.03 2.34 1.23
C LEU A 49 25.89 2.79 0.28
N TYR A 50 25.33 3.99 0.48
CA TYR A 50 24.35 4.55 -0.45
C TYR A 50 24.96 4.97 -1.81
N LYS A 51 26.27 5.28 -1.89
CA LYS A 51 26.94 5.47 -3.19
C LYS A 51 27.04 4.17 -3.97
N GLU A 52 27.48 3.08 -3.32
CA GLU A 52 27.55 1.77 -3.96
C GLU A 52 26.18 1.30 -4.47
N GLU A 53 25.12 1.47 -3.66
CA GLU A 53 23.75 1.18 -4.09
C GLU A 53 23.30 2.07 -5.27
N PHE A 54 23.59 3.37 -5.24
CA PHE A 54 23.24 4.29 -6.31
C PHE A 54 23.99 4.01 -7.62
N GLU A 55 25.27 3.62 -7.55
CA GLU A 55 26.07 3.21 -8.72
C GLU A 55 25.54 1.90 -9.32
N LEU A 56 25.19 0.92 -8.48
CA LEU A 56 24.53 -0.32 -8.91
C LEU A 56 23.16 -0.05 -9.56
N LEU A 57 22.36 0.85 -9.00
CA LEU A 57 21.08 1.26 -9.57
C LEU A 57 21.26 1.99 -10.92
N GLN A 58 22.28 2.85 -11.05
CA GLN A 58 22.62 3.45 -12.35
C GLN A 58 23.08 2.41 -13.37
N GLN A 59 23.86 1.40 -12.97
CA GLN A 59 24.28 0.33 -13.87
C GLN A 59 23.06 -0.48 -14.35
N ARG A 60 22.18 -0.91 -13.44
CA ARG A 60 20.92 -1.58 -13.79
C ARG A 60 20.02 -0.74 -14.69
N GLY A 61 19.97 0.58 -14.46
CA GLY A 61 19.26 1.52 -15.35
C GLY A 61 19.83 1.56 -16.77
N LYS A 62 21.16 1.52 -16.92
CA LYS A 62 21.84 1.44 -18.23
C LYS A 62 21.57 0.10 -18.92
N GLU A 63 21.65 -1.01 -18.18
CA GLU A 63 21.32 -2.36 -18.68
C GLU A 63 19.86 -2.45 -19.14
N LEU A 64 18.89 -1.97 -18.34
CA LEU A 64 17.47 -1.91 -18.71
C LEU A 64 17.24 -1.09 -19.98
N ALA A 65 17.90 0.06 -20.13
CA ALA A 65 17.82 0.88 -21.34
C ALA A 65 18.44 0.19 -22.58
N GLU A 66 19.37 -0.76 -22.40
CA GLU A 66 19.86 -1.61 -23.49
C GLU A 66 18.91 -2.78 -23.79
N TYR A 67 18.36 -3.44 -22.76
CA TYR A 67 17.33 -4.47 -22.95
C TYR A 67 16.09 -3.91 -23.67
N GLU A 68 15.66 -2.69 -23.37
CA GLU A 68 14.60 -2.01 -24.13
C GLU A 68 14.93 -1.84 -25.60
N LYS A 69 16.16 -1.41 -25.94
CA LYS A 69 16.60 -1.27 -27.35
C LYS A 69 16.61 -2.63 -28.06
N ARG A 70 17.06 -3.67 -27.37
CA ARG A 70 17.08 -5.05 -27.90
C ARG A 70 15.67 -5.60 -28.08
N LEU A 71 14.74 -5.32 -27.17
CA LEU A 71 13.32 -5.65 -27.30
C LEU A 71 12.68 -4.94 -28.49
N LYS A 72 12.86 -3.61 -28.61
CA LYS A 72 12.34 -2.82 -29.73
C LYS A 72 12.91 -3.27 -31.08
N LEU A 73 14.19 -3.67 -31.13
CA LEU A 73 14.79 -4.25 -32.33
C LEU A 73 14.26 -5.65 -32.66
N ALA A 74 14.07 -6.51 -31.64
CA ALA A 74 13.50 -7.85 -31.81
C ALA A 74 12.04 -7.77 -32.29
N GLU A 75 11.24 -6.88 -31.72
CA GLU A 75 9.87 -6.57 -32.13
C GLU A 75 9.82 -6.09 -33.60
N GLN A 76 10.71 -5.17 -34.00
CA GLN A 76 10.82 -4.72 -35.38
C GLN A 76 11.26 -5.83 -36.35
N LYS A 77 12.17 -6.73 -35.94
CA LYS A 77 12.56 -7.89 -36.75
C LYS A 77 11.38 -8.84 -36.91
N MET A 78 10.73 -9.20 -35.81
CA MET A 78 9.54 -10.07 -35.81
C MET A 78 8.39 -9.53 -36.67
N LYS A 79 8.08 -8.22 -36.61
CA LYS A 79 7.06 -7.59 -37.48
C LYS A 79 7.40 -7.67 -38.98
N ARG A 80 8.68 -7.69 -39.35
CA ARG A 80 9.12 -7.84 -40.75
C ARG A 80 9.12 -9.30 -41.21
N GLU A 81 9.41 -10.21 -40.29
CA GLU A 81 9.66 -11.63 -40.59
C GLU A 81 8.36 -12.47 -40.57
N PHE A 82 7.36 -12.08 -39.76
CA PHE A 82 6.06 -12.76 -39.64
C PHE A 82 4.87 -11.78 -39.47
N PRO A 83 4.61 -10.87 -40.43
CA PRO A 83 3.67 -9.76 -40.27
C PRO A 83 2.26 -10.17 -39.80
N ASP A 84 1.63 -11.13 -40.48
CA ASP A 84 0.23 -11.50 -40.22
C ASP A 84 0.04 -12.25 -38.88
N GLN A 85 1.03 -13.06 -38.48
CA GLN A 85 0.97 -13.84 -37.24
C GLN A 85 1.31 -13.00 -36.01
N ILE A 86 2.27 -12.08 -36.15
CA ILE A 86 2.77 -11.28 -35.03
C ILE A 86 1.99 -9.98 -34.83
N GLY A 87 1.27 -9.49 -35.86
CA GLY A 87 0.34 -8.36 -35.72
C GLY A 87 -0.66 -8.56 -34.58
N HIS A 88 -1.43 -9.66 -34.62
CA HIS A 88 -2.41 -9.99 -33.58
C HIS A 88 -1.78 -10.26 -32.20
N ILE A 89 -0.61 -10.93 -32.15
CA ILE A 89 0.09 -11.20 -30.87
C ILE A 89 0.54 -9.88 -30.24
N LEU A 90 1.12 -8.96 -31.00
CA LEU A 90 1.54 -7.67 -30.49
C LEU A 90 0.37 -6.75 -30.17
N GLU A 91 -0.74 -6.79 -30.93
CA GLU A 91 -1.97 -6.06 -30.59
C GLU A 91 -2.57 -6.51 -29.25
N VAL A 92 -2.55 -7.81 -28.96
CA VAL A 92 -2.97 -8.37 -27.66
C VAL A 92 -2.00 -7.96 -26.53
N LEU A 93 -0.70 -7.87 -26.80
CA LEU A 93 0.32 -7.46 -25.81
C LEU A 93 0.43 -5.94 -25.62
N SER A 94 0.12 -5.14 -26.63
CA SER A 94 0.16 -3.67 -26.60
C SER A 94 -1.18 -3.03 -26.29
N SER A 95 -2.27 -3.81 -26.27
CA SER A 95 -3.56 -3.38 -25.74
C SER A 95 -3.36 -2.87 -24.30
N PRO A 96 -3.74 -1.61 -23.98
CA PRO A 96 -3.48 -1.04 -22.67
C PRO A 96 -4.22 -1.85 -21.59
N ILE A 97 -3.45 -2.60 -20.80
CA ILE A 97 -3.94 -3.28 -19.60
C ILE A 97 -4.62 -2.21 -18.74
N PRO A 98 -5.94 -2.28 -18.48
CA PRO A 98 -6.62 -1.19 -17.82
C PRO A 98 -6.01 -0.93 -16.44
N ILE A 99 -5.87 0.34 -16.07
CA ILE A 99 -5.97 0.70 -14.66
C ILE A 99 -7.44 0.67 -14.31
N ILE A 100 -7.71 0.23 -13.11
CA ILE A 100 -8.78 -0.72 -12.86
C ILE A 100 -9.45 -0.17 -11.53
N TYR A 101 -10.57 -0.63 -10.95
CA TYR A 101 -11.30 0.13 -9.89
C TYR A 101 -11.70 -0.73 -8.64
N ALA A 102 -11.07 -0.50 -7.46
CA ALA A 102 -11.20 -1.32 -6.24
C ALA A 102 -11.04 -0.48 -4.96
N ILE A 103 -11.93 -0.68 -3.98
CA ILE A 103 -12.16 0.24 -2.86
C ILE A 103 -12.30 -0.60 -1.58
N THR A 104 -11.58 -0.23 -0.51
CA THR A 104 -11.64 -0.90 0.79
C THR A 104 -11.90 0.12 1.90
N PRO A 105 -13.11 0.14 2.48
CA PRO A 105 -13.35 0.85 3.73
C PRO A 105 -12.64 0.13 4.89
N THR A 106 -12.02 0.90 5.78
CA THR A 106 -11.33 0.43 6.99
C THR A 106 -11.55 1.41 8.14
N TYR A 107 -11.32 0.99 9.38
CA TYR A 107 -11.47 1.82 10.58
C TYR A 107 -10.50 1.37 11.68
N ALA A 108 -10.21 2.28 12.61
CA ALA A 108 -9.29 2.08 13.73
C ALA A 108 -9.64 0.85 14.59
N ARG A 109 -8.81 -0.20 14.53
CA ARG A 109 -8.92 -1.40 15.40
C ARG A 109 -7.57 -2.12 15.56
N PRO A 110 -7.31 -2.88 16.65
CA PRO A 110 -6.03 -3.55 16.92
C PRO A 110 -5.59 -4.66 15.94
N VAL A 111 -6.33 -4.88 14.85
CA VAL A 111 -5.96 -5.80 13.76
C VAL A 111 -5.92 -5.08 12.40
N GLN A 112 -6.17 -3.77 12.34
CA GLN A 112 -6.21 -3.01 11.09
C GLN A 112 -4.89 -3.10 10.32
N LYS A 113 -3.77 -2.88 11.00
CA LYS A 113 -2.43 -2.93 10.38
C LYS A 113 -2.17 -4.31 9.75
N ALA A 114 -2.38 -5.39 10.50
CA ALA A 114 -2.27 -6.76 9.99
C ALA A 114 -3.22 -7.07 8.81
N GLU A 115 -4.47 -6.57 8.86
CA GLU A 115 -5.45 -6.70 7.77
C GLU A 115 -5.00 -5.98 6.48
N LEU A 116 -4.53 -4.73 6.61
CA LEU A 116 -4.03 -3.96 5.48
C LEU A 116 -2.70 -4.52 4.93
N THR A 117 -1.80 -5.00 5.80
CA THR A 117 -0.55 -5.65 5.37
C THR A 117 -0.80 -6.95 4.60
N ARG A 118 -1.73 -7.81 5.02
CA ARG A 118 -2.04 -9.05 4.26
C ARG A 118 -2.68 -8.75 2.90
N LEU A 119 -3.48 -7.68 2.81
CA LEU A 119 -4.03 -7.20 1.55
C LEU A 119 -2.92 -6.62 0.65
N ALA A 120 -2.10 -5.68 1.15
CA ALA A 120 -0.97 -5.10 0.42
C ALA A 120 -0.01 -6.16 -0.16
N ASN A 121 0.36 -7.16 0.65
CA ASN A 121 1.23 -8.26 0.23
C ASN A 121 0.58 -9.20 -0.80
N THR A 122 -0.75 -9.25 -0.88
CA THR A 122 -1.47 -9.93 -1.98
C THR A 122 -1.40 -9.07 -3.25
N PHE A 123 -1.69 -7.79 -3.08
CA PHE A 123 -1.89 -6.77 -4.11
C PHE A 123 -0.64 -6.36 -4.88
N ILE A 124 0.54 -6.38 -4.26
CA ILE A 124 1.83 -6.06 -4.92
C ILE A 124 2.14 -6.97 -6.12
N ASN A 125 1.52 -8.15 -6.19
CA ASN A 125 1.70 -9.12 -7.28
C ASN A 125 0.83 -8.85 -8.52
N VAL A 126 -0.01 -7.81 -8.50
CA VAL A 126 -0.99 -7.55 -9.57
C VAL A 126 -0.53 -6.35 -10.42
N PRO A 127 -0.33 -6.50 -11.75
CA PRO A 127 0.08 -5.40 -12.62
C PRO A 127 -1.06 -4.40 -12.88
N ASN A 128 -0.70 -3.13 -13.10
CA ASN A 128 -1.62 -1.97 -13.24
C ASN A 128 -2.66 -1.86 -12.09
N PHE A 129 -2.35 -2.45 -10.94
CA PHE A 129 -3.19 -2.52 -9.75
C PHE A 129 -2.97 -1.35 -8.81
N HIS A 130 -3.92 -1.22 -7.88
CA HIS A 130 -3.80 -0.61 -6.56
C HIS A 130 -5.08 -1.00 -5.74
N TRP A 131 -5.32 -0.53 -4.51
CA TRP A 131 -6.65 -0.55 -3.85
C TRP A 131 -6.94 0.73 -3.03
N ILE A 132 -8.02 1.47 -3.31
CA ILE A 132 -8.32 2.74 -2.62
C ILE A 132 -8.68 2.42 -1.16
N VAL A 133 -7.84 2.86 -0.23
CA VAL A 133 -8.18 2.87 1.19
C VAL A 133 -9.11 4.05 1.46
N ILE A 134 -10.23 3.77 2.12
CA ILE A 134 -11.13 4.77 2.70
C ILE A 134 -11.14 4.52 4.20
N GLU A 135 -10.52 5.40 4.97
CA GLU A 135 -10.54 5.29 6.43
C GLU A 135 -11.75 6.02 7.01
N ASP A 136 -12.46 5.35 7.91
CA ASP A 136 -13.43 5.97 8.82
C ASP A 136 -12.64 6.69 9.93
N ALA A 137 -11.97 7.76 9.54
CA ALA A 137 -11.06 8.57 10.33
C ALA A 137 -10.95 10.00 9.74
N ALA A 138 -10.55 10.97 10.56
CA ALA A 138 -10.41 12.37 10.14
C ALA A 138 -9.17 12.65 9.26
N VAL A 139 -8.26 11.68 9.14
CA VAL A 139 -7.01 11.72 8.36
C VAL A 139 -6.83 10.36 7.67
N LYS A 140 -6.11 10.30 6.55
CA LYS A 140 -6.19 9.21 5.57
C LYS A 140 -4.82 8.68 5.11
N SER A 141 -4.70 7.35 4.97
CA SER A 141 -3.63 6.64 4.25
C SER A 141 -4.06 6.12 2.84
N ASP A 142 -3.12 5.57 2.06
CA ASP A 142 -3.18 5.56 0.58
C ASP A 142 -3.50 4.21 -0.12
N LEU A 143 -3.82 4.30 -1.44
CA LEU A 143 -3.26 3.47 -2.56
C LEU A 143 -4.17 2.61 -3.55
N MET A 144 -5.29 3.12 -4.16
CA MET A 144 -5.93 2.95 -5.56
C MET A 144 -7.03 1.94 -6.20
N ARG A 145 -6.79 0.86 -7.02
CA ARG A 145 -7.58 0.37 -8.24
C ARG A 145 -7.68 -1.17 -8.77
N PHE A 146 -8.88 -1.85 -9.00
CA PHE A 146 -9.18 -3.07 -9.92
C PHE A 146 -10.66 -3.51 -10.49
N THR A 147 -11.12 -3.32 -11.81
CA THR A 147 -12.11 -4.13 -12.69
C THR A 147 -12.57 -3.59 -14.14
N LYS A 148 -13.43 -4.30 -14.99
CA LYS A 148 -13.94 -4.03 -16.40
C LYS A 148 -15.41 -3.51 -16.66
N LYS A 149 -16.52 -4.28 -16.50
CA LYS A 149 -17.95 -3.84 -16.55
C LYS A 149 -18.60 -4.04 -15.16
N VAL A 150 -19.23 -5.18 -14.89
CA VAL A 150 -19.35 -5.75 -13.53
C VAL A 150 -18.85 -7.18 -13.61
N SER A 151 -17.74 -7.45 -12.93
CA SER A 151 -17.13 -8.77 -12.84
C SER A 151 -17.70 -9.50 -11.62
N VAL A 152 -17.93 -10.81 -11.73
CA VAL A 152 -18.48 -11.61 -10.62
C VAL A 152 -17.78 -12.96 -10.47
N TRP A 153 -17.65 -13.44 -9.25
CA TRP A 153 -16.97 -14.70 -8.90
C TRP A 153 -17.52 -15.33 -7.60
N PRO A 154 -17.21 -16.61 -7.33
CA PRO A 154 -17.54 -17.27 -6.06
C PRO A 154 -16.81 -16.66 -4.86
N VAL A 155 -17.47 -16.65 -3.69
CA VAL A 155 -16.90 -16.23 -2.40
C VAL A 155 -17.00 -17.40 -1.41
N GLY A 156 -15.88 -17.76 -0.77
CA GLY A 156 -15.83 -18.81 0.25
C GLY A 156 -16.24 -18.33 1.64
N ILE A 157 -16.84 -19.22 2.44
CA ILE A 157 -17.19 -19.01 3.86
C ILE A 157 -18.08 -17.76 4.06
N VAL A 158 -19.20 -17.70 3.32
CA VAL A 158 -20.16 -16.60 3.34
C VAL A 158 -21.59 -17.15 3.33
N GLY A 159 -22.58 -16.38 3.78
CA GLY A 159 -23.99 -16.83 3.85
C GLY A 159 -24.25 -18.03 4.77
N TYR A 160 -23.31 -18.34 5.70
CA TYR A 160 -23.22 -19.60 6.45
C TYR A 160 -23.02 -20.86 5.59
N LEU A 161 -22.63 -20.70 4.33
CA LEU A 161 -22.28 -21.77 3.39
C LEU A 161 -20.76 -21.91 3.23
N ARG A 162 -20.32 -23.06 2.70
CA ARG A 162 -18.91 -23.26 2.29
C ARG A 162 -18.47 -22.25 1.24
N TYR A 163 -19.38 -21.85 0.37
CA TYR A 163 -19.26 -20.75 -0.58
C TYR A 163 -20.64 -20.32 -1.08
N GLU A 164 -20.73 -19.10 -1.59
CA GLU A 164 -21.80 -18.64 -2.47
C GLU A 164 -21.23 -18.34 -3.86
N ARG A 165 -22.03 -18.43 -4.93
CA ARG A 165 -21.54 -18.20 -6.30
C ARG A 165 -22.61 -17.79 -7.31
N PRO A 166 -22.23 -17.08 -8.39
CA PRO A 166 -23.02 -17.01 -9.62
C PRO A 166 -23.23 -18.42 -10.21
N ILE A 167 -24.44 -18.71 -10.67
CA ILE A 167 -24.73 -19.89 -11.51
C ILE A 167 -24.53 -19.49 -12.96
N VAL A 168 -23.56 -20.11 -13.64
CA VAL A 168 -23.20 -19.82 -15.03
C VAL A 168 -23.69 -20.92 -15.96
N LYS A 169 -24.32 -20.54 -17.08
CA LYS A 169 -24.63 -21.41 -18.22
C LYS A 169 -24.22 -20.68 -19.50
N SER A 170 -23.59 -21.40 -20.44
CA SER A 170 -23.14 -20.84 -21.74
C SER A 170 -22.37 -19.51 -21.63
N GLY A 171 -21.51 -19.36 -20.61
CA GLY A 171 -20.73 -18.14 -20.38
C GLY A 171 -21.49 -16.96 -19.78
N LYS A 172 -22.77 -17.12 -19.39
CA LYS A 172 -23.61 -16.08 -18.79
C LYS A 172 -24.15 -16.48 -17.42
N VAL A 173 -24.32 -15.49 -16.54
CA VAL A 173 -24.97 -15.68 -15.24
C VAL A 173 -26.48 -15.85 -15.45
N VAL A 174 -27.06 -16.88 -14.86
CA VAL A 174 -28.49 -17.22 -14.97
C VAL A 174 -29.20 -17.33 -13.61
N GLY A 175 -28.51 -17.03 -12.53
CA GLY A 175 -29.03 -17.07 -11.16
C GLY A 175 -27.90 -17.18 -10.14
N TRP A 176 -28.26 -17.44 -8.88
CA TRP A 176 -27.35 -17.44 -7.74
C TRP A 176 -27.42 -18.75 -6.96
N PHE A 177 -26.28 -19.21 -6.46
CA PHE A 177 -26.20 -20.27 -5.44
C PHE A 177 -25.88 -19.60 -4.11
N THR A 178 -26.94 -19.42 -3.31
CA THR A 178 -26.98 -18.79 -2.00
C THR A 178 -28.14 -19.43 -1.22
N TYR A 179 -28.08 -19.37 0.11
CA TYR A 179 -29.20 -19.76 0.97
C TYR A 179 -30.01 -18.56 1.47
N TRP A 180 -29.37 -17.41 1.64
CA TRP A 180 -29.95 -16.28 2.35
C TRP A 180 -30.44 -15.18 1.39
N MET A 181 -31.76 -15.00 1.36
CA MET A 181 -32.48 -14.13 0.42
C MET A 181 -32.06 -14.40 -1.05
N PRO A 182 -32.39 -15.59 -1.60
CA PRO A 182 -31.97 -15.99 -2.95
C PRO A 182 -32.63 -15.18 -4.06
N ASP A 183 -33.81 -14.60 -3.81
CA ASP A 183 -34.60 -13.82 -4.77
C ASP A 183 -34.07 -12.38 -4.97
N ARG A 184 -32.96 -12.01 -4.33
CA ARG A 184 -32.29 -10.72 -4.55
C ARG A 184 -31.79 -10.63 -6.01
N PRO A 185 -31.93 -9.48 -6.70
CA PRO A 185 -31.44 -9.32 -8.08
C PRO A 185 -29.96 -9.68 -8.24
N PHE A 186 -29.14 -9.27 -7.27
CA PHE A 186 -27.73 -9.61 -7.15
C PHE A 186 -27.49 -10.28 -5.79
N ALA A 187 -27.87 -11.55 -5.68
CA ALA A 187 -27.77 -12.33 -4.44
C ALA A 187 -26.34 -12.83 -4.22
N MET A 188 -25.45 -11.89 -3.87
CA MET A 188 -24.02 -12.11 -3.68
C MET A 188 -23.46 -11.20 -2.59
N ASP A 189 -22.23 -11.49 -2.19
CA ASP A 189 -21.45 -10.72 -1.20
C ASP A 189 -20.63 -9.60 -1.85
N MET A 190 -20.33 -8.55 -1.08
CA MET A 190 -19.51 -7.40 -1.50
C MET A 190 -18.12 -7.78 -2.04
N ALA A 191 -17.48 -8.84 -1.53
CA ALA A 191 -16.19 -9.32 -2.04
C ALA A 191 -16.33 -10.21 -3.30
N GLY A 192 -17.56 -10.51 -3.74
CA GLY A 192 -17.86 -11.39 -4.87
C GLY A 192 -17.93 -10.70 -6.23
N PHE A 193 -17.85 -9.37 -6.26
CA PHE A 193 -17.86 -8.58 -7.48
C PHE A 193 -16.84 -7.45 -7.45
N ALA A 194 -16.67 -6.82 -8.61
CA ALA A 194 -16.19 -5.45 -8.69
C ALA A 194 -16.85 -4.74 -9.88
N VAL A 195 -16.59 -3.44 -10.03
CA VAL A 195 -17.33 -2.55 -10.96
C VAL A 195 -16.37 -1.70 -11.79
N SER A 196 -16.78 -1.36 -13.02
CA SER A 196 -16.12 -0.38 -13.88
C SER A 196 -16.31 1.05 -13.37
N LEU A 197 -15.23 1.82 -13.25
CA LEU A 197 -15.32 3.26 -13.00
C LEU A 197 -16.11 3.98 -14.09
N ARG A 198 -16.09 3.47 -15.33
CA ARG A 198 -16.88 4.03 -16.42
C ARG A 198 -18.38 4.04 -16.10
N LEU A 199 -18.90 2.99 -15.45
CA LEU A 199 -20.32 2.94 -15.08
C LEU A 199 -20.71 4.02 -14.06
N PHE A 200 -19.79 4.43 -13.18
CA PHE A 200 -20.03 5.54 -12.23
C PHE A 200 -19.96 6.92 -12.91
N PHE A 201 -19.16 7.08 -13.97
CA PHE A 201 -19.22 8.29 -14.81
C PHE A 201 -20.49 8.33 -15.67
N ASP A 202 -20.93 7.19 -16.18
CA ASP A 202 -22.17 7.05 -16.94
C ASP A 202 -23.43 7.19 -16.04
N HIS A 203 -23.32 6.90 -14.73
CA HIS A 203 -24.39 6.99 -13.72
C HIS A 203 -23.92 7.76 -12.46
N PRO A 204 -23.79 9.10 -12.50
CA PRO A 204 -23.19 9.90 -11.43
C PRO A 204 -24.00 9.95 -10.11
N THR A 205 -25.22 9.40 -10.09
CA THR A 205 -26.07 9.26 -8.89
C THR A 205 -26.04 7.84 -8.29
N ALA A 206 -25.19 6.95 -8.80
CA ALA A 206 -25.12 5.56 -8.34
C ALA A 206 -24.22 5.41 -7.11
N GLU A 207 -24.82 5.60 -5.93
CA GLU A 207 -24.19 5.41 -4.61
C GLU A 207 -24.89 4.31 -3.78
N PHE A 208 -24.20 3.79 -2.76
CA PHE A 208 -24.80 2.90 -1.76
C PHE A 208 -25.77 3.68 -0.86
N SER A 209 -27.03 3.24 -0.76
CA SER A 209 -27.97 3.80 0.22
C SER A 209 -27.82 3.12 1.58
N ASN A 210 -27.75 3.93 2.64
CA ASN A 210 -27.84 3.45 4.03
C ASN A 210 -29.29 3.15 4.47
N ILE A 211 -30.28 3.39 3.59
CA ILE A 211 -31.73 3.22 3.85
C ILE A 211 -32.26 2.04 3.03
N VAL A 212 -31.56 0.90 3.09
CA VAL A 212 -31.91 -0.37 2.43
C VAL A 212 -32.06 -1.47 3.47
N ARG A 213 -32.72 -2.59 3.12
CA ARG A 213 -32.74 -3.73 4.03
C ARG A 213 -31.36 -4.37 4.07
N ARG A 214 -31.02 -4.96 5.22
CA ARG A 214 -29.78 -5.73 5.41
C ARG A 214 -29.68 -6.79 4.31
N GLY A 215 -28.61 -6.74 3.51
CA GLY A 215 -28.34 -7.67 2.40
C GLY A 215 -28.84 -7.23 1.02
N GLU A 216 -29.51 -6.07 0.92
CA GLU A 216 -29.93 -5.48 -0.37
C GLU A 216 -28.95 -4.40 -0.87
N LEU A 217 -27.92 -4.05 -0.09
CA LEU A 217 -26.98 -2.95 -0.35
C LEU A 217 -26.14 -3.14 -1.62
N GLU A 218 -25.69 -4.37 -1.88
CA GLU A 218 -25.03 -4.77 -3.11
C GLU A 218 -26.00 -4.67 -4.32
N SER A 219 -27.24 -5.10 -4.12
CA SER A 219 -28.27 -5.09 -5.17
C SER A 219 -28.75 -3.68 -5.53
N ASP A 220 -28.85 -2.78 -4.56
CA ASP A 220 -29.19 -1.36 -4.74
C ASP A 220 -28.18 -0.65 -5.66
N LEU A 221 -26.88 -0.74 -5.34
CA LEU A 221 -25.84 -0.10 -6.15
C LEU A 221 -25.79 -0.67 -7.58
N ILE A 222 -25.75 -1.99 -7.74
CA ILE A 222 -25.63 -2.60 -9.08
C ILE A 222 -26.87 -2.30 -9.94
N SER A 223 -28.06 -2.16 -9.33
CA SER A 223 -29.27 -1.71 -10.04
C SER A 223 -29.19 -0.23 -10.48
N LYS A 224 -28.68 0.67 -9.61
CA LYS A 224 -28.46 2.10 -9.94
C LYS A 224 -27.46 2.31 -11.09
N LEU A 225 -26.50 1.41 -11.26
CA LEU A 225 -25.52 1.40 -12.36
C LEU A 225 -26.11 0.86 -13.70
N GLY A 226 -27.42 0.63 -13.79
CA GLY A 226 -28.09 0.15 -14.99
C GLY A 226 -27.78 -1.30 -15.38
N ILE A 227 -27.17 -2.07 -14.48
CA ILE A 227 -26.69 -3.43 -14.75
C ILE A 227 -27.81 -4.45 -14.58
N ARG A 228 -27.78 -5.49 -15.42
CA ARG A 228 -28.71 -6.62 -15.43
C ARG A 228 -27.92 -7.93 -15.35
N LEU A 229 -28.58 -9.03 -15.00
CA LEU A 229 -27.94 -10.35 -14.86
C LEU A 229 -27.13 -10.78 -16.11
N ASN A 230 -27.66 -10.48 -17.31
CA ASN A 230 -26.99 -10.78 -18.58
C ASN A 230 -25.78 -9.87 -18.91
N ASP A 231 -25.64 -8.73 -18.23
CA ASP A 231 -24.54 -7.78 -18.38
C ASP A 231 -23.34 -8.12 -17.48
N LEU A 232 -23.49 -9.06 -16.54
CA LEU A 232 -22.42 -9.55 -15.67
C LEU A 232 -21.35 -10.36 -16.44
N GLU A 233 -20.10 -10.19 -16.04
CA GLU A 233 -18.94 -10.93 -16.56
C GLU A 233 -18.47 -12.01 -15.55
N PRO A 234 -18.87 -13.28 -15.71
CA PRO A 234 -18.40 -14.34 -14.82
C PRO A 234 -16.88 -14.56 -14.97
N LYS A 235 -16.18 -14.55 -13.83
CA LYS A 235 -14.73 -14.82 -13.70
C LYS A 235 -14.53 -16.16 -12.99
N ALA A 236 -13.31 -16.39 -12.48
CA ALA A 236 -12.95 -17.58 -11.71
C ALA A 236 -13.36 -18.91 -12.40
N ASP A 237 -13.00 -19.00 -13.69
CA ASP A 237 -13.23 -20.17 -14.55
C ASP A 237 -14.71 -20.59 -14.60
N GLY A 238 -15.57 -19.74 -15.18
CA GLY A 238 -17.02 -19.98 -15.23
C GLY A 238 -17.69 -20.01 -13.85
N CYS A 239 -17.10 -19.33 -12.86
CA CYS A 239 -17.51 -19.37 -11.45
C CYS A 239 -17.51 -20.80 -10.86
N THR A 240 -16.45 -21.56 -11.18
CA THR A 240 -16.18 -22.89 -10.59
C THR A 240 -15.09 -22.86 -9.51
N LYS A 241 -14.19 -21.86 -9.53
CA LYS A 241 -13.08 -21.73 -8.59
C LYS A 241 -13.38 -20.71 -7.50
N ILE A 242 -13.06 -21.02 -6.24
CA ILE A 242 -13.09 -20.05 -5.14
C ILE A 242 -11.73 -19.35 -5.11
N LEU A 243 -11.72 -18.03 -5.27
CA LEU A 243 -10.49 -17.21 -5.29
C LEU A 243 -10.46 -16.13 -4.20
N VAL A 244 -11.55 -15.98 -3.45
CA VAL A 244 -11.70 -15.04 -2.34
C VAL A 244 -12.54 -15.68 -1.24
N TRP A 245 -12.28 -15.32 0.01
CA TRP A 245 -12.95 -15.88 1.19
C TRP A 245 -13.35 -14.74 2.12
N HIS A 246 -14.61 -14.74 2.58
CA HIS A 246 -15.12 -13.81 3.58
C HIS A 246 -14.62 -14.22 4.99
N THR A 247 -13.29 -14.19 5.18
CA THR A 247 -12.66 -14.43 6.48
C THR A 247 -13.01 -13.32 7.46
N ARG A 248 -13.20 -13.67 8.74
CA ARG A 248 -13.44 -12.72 9.81
C ARG A 248 -12.39 -12.94 10.89
N THR A 249 -11.63 -11.89 11.20
CA THR A 249 -10.58 -11.94 12.22
C THR A 249 -11.21 -11.95 13.61
N GLU A 250 -10.75 -12.84 14.49
CA GLU A 250 -11.20 -12.92 15.88
C GLU A 250 -10.73 -11.70 16.69
N GLN A 251 -11.50 -11.28 17.70
CA GLN A 251 -11.13 -10.14 18.54
C GLN A 251 -9.95 -10.52 19.47
N PRO A 252 -8.81 -9.83 19.42
CA PRO A 252 -7.62 -10.22 20.18
C PRO A 252 -7.82 -10.10 21.69
N SER A 253 -7.40 -11.13 22.43
CA SER A 253 -7.57 -11.23 23.88
C SER A 253 -6.50 -10.45 24.65
N LEU A 254 -6.62 -9.11 24.73
CA LEU A 254 -5.73 -8.19 25.45
C LEU A 254 -5.76 -8.32 27.00
N LYS A 255 -6.13 -9.49 27.54
CA LYS A 255 -6.31 -9.76 28.98
C LYS A 255 -5.03 -9.55 29.81
N ASN A 256 -3.85 -9.58 29.19
CA ASN A 256 -2.58 -9.36 29.89
C ASN A 256 -2.20 -7.88 29.98
N GLU A 257 -2.64 -7.00 29.07
CA GLU A 257 -2.49 -5.54 29.21
C GLU A 257 -3.20 -5.03 30.47
N ALA A 258 -4.43 -5.51 30.69
CA ALA A 258 -5.19 -5.21 31.89
C ALA A 258 -4.47 -5.69 33.18
N LYS A 259 -3.81 -6.85 33.13
CA LYS A 259 -3.02 -7.37 34.27
C LYS A 259 -1.74 -6.58 34.51
N LEU A 260 -1.04 -6.13 33.46
CA LEU A 260 0.17 -5.30 33.61
C LEU A 260 -0.18 -3.99 34.32
N LYS A 261 -1.24 -3.31 33.85
CA LYS A 261 -1.77 -2.10 34.48
C LYS A 261 -2.22 -2.34 35.92
N ALA A 262 -2.96 -3.43 36.19
CA ALA A 262 -3.39 -3.79 37.54
C ALA A 262 -2.22 -4.18 38.49
N ALA A 263 -1.10 -4.66 37.95
CA ALA A 263 0.09 -5.02 38.70
C ALA A 263 1.07 -3.84 38.89
N GLY A 264 0.69 -2.61 38.52
CA GLY A 264 1.55 -1.42 38.63
C GLY A 264 2.80 -1.46 37.73
N ARG A 265 2.82 -2.33 36.71
CA ARG A 265 3.90 -2.41 35.74
C ARG A 265 3.64 -1.47 34.56
N PRO A 266 4.67 -0.96 33.86
CA PRO A 266 4.45 -0.43 32.52
C PRO A 266 3.74 -1.49 31.66
N GLY A 267 2.73 -1.05 30.92
CA GLY A 267 2.08 -1.87 29.89
C GLY A 267 2.92 -1.92 28.62
N SER A 268 2.32 -2.38 27.52
CA SER A 268 2.91 -2.14 26.19
C SER A 268 3.10 -0.64 25.93
N ASP A 269 4.21 -0.31 25.27
CA ASP A 269 4.60 1.06 24.91
C ASP A 269 3.59 1.68 23.93
N PRO A 270 2.97 2.85 24.25
CA PRO A 270 1.99 3.48 23.37
C PRO A 270 2.57 4.05 22.07
N ASP A 271 3.88 4.28 22.00
CA ASP A 271 4.55 4.81 20.80
C ASP A 271 4.92 3.69 19.81
N VAL A 272 4.69 2.41 20.16
CA VAL A 272 4.89 1.24 19.30
C VAL A 272 3.59 0.87 18.57
N GLU A 273 3.52 1.17 17.28
CA GLU A 273 2.36 0.90 16.42
C GLU A 273 2.17 -0.62 16.13
N VAL A 274 1.03 -1.18 16.55
CA VAL A 274 0.65 -2.61 16.41
C VAL A 274 -0.40 -2.86 15.32
#